data_AF-A0AAJ2SI69-F1
#
_entry.id   AF-A0AAJ2SI69-F1
#
_cell.length_a   1.000
_cell.length_b   1.000
_cell.length_c   1.000
_cell.angle_alpha   90.00
_cell.angle_beta   90.00
_cell.angle_gamma   90.00
#
_symmetry.space_group_name_H-M   'P 1'
#
loop_
_entity.id
_entity.type
_entity.pdbx_description
1 polymer ?
#
loop_
_entity_poly.entity_id
_entity_poly.type
_entity_poly.pdbx_seq_one_letter_code
_entity_poly.pdbx_strand_id
1 'polypeptide(L)'
;MENSGFYTITLPLEKNLFDELSNSVSFEDVAKGRIGNHLVAISQKGIPIVRTTTLYTIPAHNFSALHHKIVESVNQTIQSDQTHQLPLLDFNNALIEVYDCHYATMKYHSDQCMDLESDSYIGLFTCYENPDKLTEKNVRKLKLKDKTTNQEFDITLTHNSMVLFSLSANTKYLHKIILESMPSIKKSESDNKWLGITFRKSKTFINFNDGVPRFATGEVLEVANDDQKAAFFKLRAEENTVTDFVYPRLSYTLSIGDTLTPKQ
;
A
#
# COMPACT_ATOMS: atom_id res chain seq x y z
N MET A 1 2.92 21.96 12.13
CA MET A 1 3.68 21.86 10.87
C MET A 1 2.66 22.00 9.75
N GLU A 2 2.91 22.82 8.74
CA GLU A 2 2.06 22.86 7.55
C GLU A 2 1.95 21.42 7.02
N ASN A 3 0.78 20.79 7.15
CA ASN A 3 0.58 19.42 6.68
C ASN A 3 0.80 19.45 5.16
N SER A 4 1.92 18.89 4.70
CA SER A 4 2.28 18.79 3.27
C SER A 4 1.36 17.85 2.49
N GLY A 5 0.09 17.73 2.90
CA GLY A 5 -0.88 16.75 2.44
C GLY A 5 -0.83 15.40 3.17
N PHE A 6 0.00 15.27 4.21
CA PHE A 6 0.18 14.04 4.99
C PHE A 6 -0.34 14.22 6.42
N TYR A 7 -1.09 13.24 6.89
CA TYR A 7 -1.73 13.23 8.21
C TYR A 7 -1.38 11.93 8.91
N THR A 8 -0.89 11.99 10.15
CA THR A 8 -0.62 10.79 10.95
C THR A 8 -1.71 10.64 12.01
N ILE A 9 -2.39 9.51 11.99
CA ILE A 9 -3.47 9.19 12.93
C ILE A 9 -3.05 7.96 13.74
N THR A 10 -3.03 8.08 15.06
CA THR A 10 -2.89 6.92 15.94
C THR A 10 -4.26 6.30 16.15
N LEU A 11 -4.39 5.01 15.88
CA LEU A 11 -5.66 4.29 16.00
C LEU A 11 -5.81 3.78 17.44
N PRO A 12 -6.98 3.95 18.08
CA PRO A 12 -7.26 3.48 19.43
C PRO A 12 -7.51 1.96 19.47
N LEU A 13 -6.57 1.18 18.93
CA LEU A 13 -6.63 -0.29 18.92
C LEU A 13 -6.06 -0.84 20.23
N GLU A 14 -6.90 -1.50 21.02
CA GLU A 14 -6.51 -2.07 22.32
C GLU A 14 -5.54 -3.25 22.22
N LYS A 15 -5.46 -3.91 21.06
CA LYS A 15 -4.65 -5.11 20.84
C LYS A 15 -3.64 -4.88 19.73
N ASN A 16 -2.46 -5.50 19.86
CA ASN A 16 -1.53 -5.64 18.76
C ASN A 16 -2.11 -6.62 17.72
N LEU A 17 -2.38 -6.11 16.51
CA LEU A 17 -2.97 -6.92 15.43
C LEU A 17 -1.94 -7.66 14.57
N PHE A 18 -0.63 -7.56 14.87
CA PHE A 18 0.41 -8.10 14.01
C PHE A 18 0.24 -9.60 13.72
N ASP A 19 0.07 -10.42 14.75
CA ASP A 19 -0.06 -11.88 14.59
C ASP A 19 -1.35 -12.23 13.84
N GLU A 20 -2.46 -11.56 14.15
CA GLU A 20 -3.74 -11.83 13.49
C GLU A 20 -3.68 -11.44 11.99
N LEU A 21 -3.10 -10.28 11.66
CA LEU A 21 -2.96 -9.82 10.28
C LEU A 21 -1.97 -10.68 9.48
N SER A 22 -0.81 -10.98 10.04
CA SER A 22 0.24 -11.78 9.37
C SER A 22 -0.15 -13.24 9.16
N ASN A 23 -1.14 -13.76 9.90
CA ASN A 23 -1.69 -15.09 9.67
C ASN A 23 -3.02 -15.07 8.89
N SER A 24 -3.59 -13.90 8.61
CA SER A 24 -4.90 -13.78 7.93
C SER A 24 -4.83 -13.98 6.41
N VAL A 25 -3.63 -13.94 5.81
CA VAL A 25 -3.45 -13.99 4.35
C VAL A 25 -2.28 -14.90 4.00
N SER A 26 -2.33 -15.48 2.80
CA SER A 26 -1.14 -16.13 2.23
C SER A 26 -0.17 -15.05 1.75
N PHE A 27 1.11 -15.21 2.05
CA PHE A 27 2.17 -14.33 1.55
C PHE A 27 3.05 -15.04 0.53
N GLU A 28 3.65 -14.29 -0.38
CA GLU A 28 4.78 -14.76 -1.19
C GLU A 28 6.02 -13.90 -0.96
N ASP A 29 7.19 -14.47 -1.22
CA ASP A 29 8.47 -13.78 -1.16
C ASP A 29 8.56 -12.75 -2.29
N VAL A 30 8.53 -11.46 -1.95
CA VAL A 30 8.64 -10.36 -2.92
C VAL A 30 10.10 -9.93 -3.09
N ALA A 31 10.86 -9.91 -1.99
CA ALA A 31 12.30 -9.67 -1.99
C ALA A 31 12.91 -10.26 -0.72
N LYS A 32 14.24 -10.31 -0.64
CA LYS A 32 14.93 -10.73 0.59
C LYS A 32 14.47 -9.87 1.78
N GLY A 33 13.85 -10.52 2.76
CA GLY A 33 13.35 -9.86 3.97
C GLY A 33 12.00 -9.15 3.81
N ARG A 34 11.31 -9.35 2.68
CA ARG A 34 10.02 -8.75 2.38
C ARG A 34 9.10 -9.79 1.78
N ILE A 35 8.01 -10.05 2.49
CA ILE A 35 6.88 -10.85 1.98
C ILE A 35 5.68 -9.93 1.81
N GLY A 36 4.81 -10.24 0.84
CA GLY A 36 3.64 -9.41 0.57
C GLY A 36 2.51 -10.16 -0.11
N ASN A 37 1.32 -9.55 -0.10
CA ASN A 37 0.21 -9.92 -0.97
C ASN A 37 -0.71 -8.70 -1.22
N HIS A 38 -1.70 -8.85 -2.09
CA HIS A 38 -2.73 -7.89 -2.40
C HIS A 38 -4.06 -8.29 -1.76
N LEU A 39 -4.80 -7.27 -1.34
CA LEU A 39 -6.09 -7.37 -0.68
C LEU A 39 -7.14 -6.61 -1.47
N VAL A 40 -8.35 -7.16 -1.54
CA VAL A 40 -9.47 -6.58 -2.29
C VAL A 40 -10.74 -6.66 -1.46
N ALA A 41 -11.63 -5.67 -1.56
CA ALA A 41 -12.97 -5.71 -0.98
C ALA A 41 -13.98 -6.00 -2.10
N ILE A 42 -14.37 -7.26 -2.23
CA ILE A 42 -15.30 -7.68 -3.30
C ILE A 42 -16.67 -7.04 -3.05
N SER A 43 -17.25 -6.46 -4.09
CA SER A 43 -18.57 -5.81 -4.03
C SER A 43 -19.43 -6.16 -5.23
N GLN A 44 -20.65 -5.62 -5.28
CA GLN A 44 -21.52 -5.74 -6.46
C GLN A 44 -20.91 -5.16 -7.74
N LYS A 45 -19.94 -4.23 -7.63
CA LYS A 45 -19.21 -3.69 -8.79
C LYS A 45 -18.17 -4.68 -9.35
N GLY A 46 -17.85 -5.74 -8.60
CA GLY A 46 -16.82 -6.71 -8.88
C GLY A 46 -15.63 -6.60 -7.93
N ILE A 47 -14.48 -7.06 -8.41
CA ILE A 47 -13.20 -7.07 -7.69
C ILE A 47 -12.43 -5.80 -8.07
N PRO A 48 -12.15 -4.90 -7.11
CA PRO A 48 -11.32 -3.73 -7.35
C PRO A 48 -9.86 -4.15 -7.56
N ILE A 49 -9.21 -3.60 -8.58
CA ILE A 49 -7.79 -3.88 -8.86
C ILE A 49 -6.95 -2.62 -8.70
N VAL A 50 -5.72 -2.75 -8.22
CA VAL A 50 -4.69 -1.73 -8.38
C VAL A 50 -3.45 -2.43 -8.90
N ARG A 51 -3.15 -2.22 -10.17
CA ARG A 51 -2.00 -2.85 -10.81
C ARG A 51 -0.72 -2.29 -10.23
N THR A 52 0.20 -3.20 -9.90
CA THR A 52 1.47 -2.87 -9.28
C THR A 52 2.65 -3.36 -10.13
N THR A 53 3.85 -2.86 -9.82
CA THR A 53 5.10 -3.42 -10.35
C THR A 53 5.56 -4.70 -9.64
N THR A 54 4.94 -5.06 -8.52
CA THR A 54 5.24 -6.32 -7.83
C THR A 54 4.55 -7.46 -8.57
N LEU A 55 5.33 -8.47 -8.93
CA LEU A 55 4.87 -9.59 -9.75
C LEU A 55 4.25 -10.68 -8.86
N TYR A 56 3.09 -10.39 -8.26
CA TYR A 56 2.41 -11.41 -7.43
C TYR A 56 1.98 -12.59 -8.31
N THR A 57 2.20 -13.81 -7.83
CA THR A 57 1.87 -15.07 -8.51
C THR A 57 0.75 -15.84 -7.80
N ILE A 58 0.43 -15.47 -6.56
CA ILE A 58 -0.68 -16.04 -5.78
C ILE A 58 -1.92 -15.13 -5.87
N PRO A 59 -3.15 -15.65 -5.68
CA PRO A 59 -4.36 -14.82 -5.74
C PRO A 59 -4.41 -13.80 -4.59
N ALA A 60 -5.17 -12.72 -4.85
CA ALA A 60 -5.58 -11.75 -3.84
C ALA A 60 -6.31 -12.42 -2.68
N HIS A 61 -6.34 -11.77 -1.52
CA HIS A 61 -7.27 -12.11 -0.46
C HIS A 61 -8.38 -11.07 -0.33
N ASN A 62 -9.59 -11.51 -0.02
CA ASN A 62 -10.68 -10.62 0.31
C ASN A 62 -10.38 -9.90 1.64
N PHE A 63 -10.92 -8.70 1.83
CA PHE A 63 -10.84 -8.01 3.10
C PHE A 63 -11.57 -8.84 4.17
N SER A 64 -10.79 -9.35 5.13
CA SER A 64 -11.33 -9.89 6.39
C SER A 64 -11.89 -8.77 7.30
N ALA A 65 -12.59 -9.18 8.36
CA ALA A 65 -13.11 -8.28 9.39
C ALA A 65 -12.02 -7.43 10.07
N LEU A 66 -10.77 -7.90 10.12
CA LEU A 66 -9.65 -7.14 10.69
C LEU A 66 -9.33 -5.91 9.84
N HIS A 67 -9.33 -6.05 8.52
CA HIS A 67 -9.09 -4.94 7.60
C HIS A 67 -10.20 -3.89 7.71
N HIS A 68 -11.46 -4.33 7.74
CA HIS A 68 -12.61 -3.44 7.93
C HIS A 68 -12.54 -2.71 9.27
N LYS A 69 -12.18 -3.40 10.36
CA LYS A 69 -12.00 -2.78 11.69
C LYS A 69 -10.95 -1.66 11.69
N ILE A 70 -9.85 -1.82 10.94
CA ILE A 70 -8.82 -0.77 10.80
C ILE A 70 -9.42 0.46 10.10
N VAL A 71 -10.14 0.26 9.00
CA VAL A 71 -10.79 1.34 8.23
C VAL A 71 -11.88 2.04 9.06
N GLU A 72 -12.70 1.27 9.80
CA GLU A 72 -13.70 1.82 10.72
C GLU A 72 -13.04 2.64 11.83
N SER A 73 -11.95 2.14 12.42
CA SER A 73 -11.24 2.83 13.50
C SER A 73 -10.66 4.18 13.04
N VAL A 74 -10.05 4.25 11.85
CA VAL A 74 -9.55 5.53 11.33
C VAL A 74 -10.70 6.48 11.01
N ASN A 75 -11.82 5.99 10.47
CA ASN A 75 -13.01 6.82 10.20
C ASN A 75 -13.64 7.38 11.48
N GLN A 76 -13.72 6.58 12.54
CA GLN A 76 -14.16 7.05 13.86
C GLN A 76 -13.25 8.13 14.40
N THR A 77 -11.92 7.96 14.27
CA THR A 77 -10.96 8.99 14.69
C THR A 77 -11.13 10.26 13.87
N ILE A 78 -11.29 10.17 12.54
CA ILE A 78 -11.57 11.33 11.65
C ILE A 78 -12.84 12.06 12.07
N GLN A 79 -13.92 11.33 12.39
CA GLN A 79 -15.18 11.96 12.83
C GLN A 79 -15.05 12.67 14.17
N SER A 80 -14.22 12.13 15.07
CA SER A 80 -13.97 12.73 16.39
C SER A 80 -12.99 13.90 16.34
N ASP A 81 -12.13 13.96 15.32
CA ASP A 81 -11.13 15.00 15.14
C ASP A 81 -11.73 16.21 14.41
N GLN A 82 -11.90 17.32 15.15
CA GLN A 82 -12.39 18.58 14.59
C GLN A 82 -11.27 19.43 13.96
N THR A 83 -10.00 19.01 14.07
CA THR A 83 -8.85 19.81 13.65
C THR A 83 -8.51 19.65 12.17
N HIS A 84 -8.80 18.47 11.60
CA HIS A 84 -8.56 18.19 10.18
C HIS A 84 -9.88 17.81 9.51
N GLN A 85 -10.30 18.58 8.50
CA GLN A 85 -11.49 18.27 7.70
C GLN A 85 -11.20 17.14 6.70
N LEU A 86 -10.83 15.97 7.19
CA LEU A 86 -10.62 14.78 6.37
C LEU A 86 -11.96 14.14 6.00
N PRO A 87 -12.14 13.67 4.75
CA PRO A 87 -13.32 12.91 4.40
C PRO A 87 -13.27 11.51 5.03
N LEU A 88 -14.44 10.90 5.16
CA LEU A 88 -14.52 9.47 5.47
C LEU A 88 -13.89 8.65 4.36
N LEU A 89 -13.14 7.64 4.76
CA LEU A 89 -12.38 6.76 3.90
C LEU A 89 -13.20 5.54 3.54
N ASP A 90 -13.17 5.18 2.26
CA ASP A 90 -13.86 4.04 1.66
C ASP A 90 -12.87 3.27 0.80
N PHE A 91 -11.90 2.65 1.47
CA PHE A 91 -10.86 1.85 0.82
C PHE A 91 -11.44 0.51 0.37
N ASN A 92 -11.10 0.10 -0.84
CA ASN A 92 -11.59 -1.14 -1.42
C ASN A 92 -10.45 -2.08 -1.89
N ASN A 93 -9.20 -1.67 -1.75
CA ASN A 93 -8.06 -2.55 -1.98
C ASN A 93 -6.89 -2.15 -1.08
N ALA A 94 -5.94 -3.06 -0.90
CA ALA A 94 -4.70 -2.76 -0.21
C ALA A 94 -3.54 -3.64 -0.69
N LEU A 95 -2.31 -3.24 -0.34
CA LEU A 95 -1.17 -4.15 -0.28
C LEU A 95 -0.84 -4.39 1.18
N ILE A 96 -0.67 -5.65 1.57
CA ILE A 96 -0.20 -6.04 2.90
C ILE A 96 1.20 -6.61 2.78
N GLU A 97 2.12 -6.10 3.60
CA GLU A 97 3.53 -6.42 3.51
C GLU A 97 4.15 -6.58 4.88
N VAL A 98 5.06 -7.54 5.02
CA VAL A 98 5.84 -7.75 6.24
C VAL A 98 7.31 -7.65 5.91
N TYR A 99 8.00 -6.76 6.61
CA TYR A 99 9.42 -6.51 6.43
C TYR A 99 10.19 -6.93 7.69
N ASP A 100 11.21 -7.76 7.49
CA ASP A 100 12.22 -8.04 8.52
C ASP A 100 13.35 -6.99 8.49
N CYS A 101 14.33 -7.15 9.38
CA CYS A 101 15.50 -6.28 9.44
C CYS A 101 16.43 -6.32 8.21
N HIS A 102 16.35 -7.36 7.36
CA HIS A 102 17.11 -7.44 6.11
C HIS A 102 16.55 -6.52 5.03
N TYR A 103 15.23 -6.27 5.04
CA TYR A 103 14.61 -5.29 4.15
C TYR A 103 14.62 -3.89 4.78
N ALA A 104 15.79 -3.26 4.76
CA ALA A 104 16.01 -1.97 5.43
C ALA A 104 15.67 -0.74 4.58
N THR A 105 15.51 -0.88 3.27
CA THR A 105 15.24 0.29 2.40
C THR A 105 14.58 -0.12 1.10
N MET A 106 13.96 0.86 0.45
CA MET A 106 13.40 0.75 -0.89
C MET A 106 13.71 2.01 -1.71
N LYS A 107 13.51 1.95 -3.03
CA LYS A 107 13.66 3.12 -3.90
C LYS A 107 12.51 4.10 -3.69
N TYR A 108 12.80 5.38 -3.91
CA TYR A 108 11.77 6.41 -3.97
C TYR A 108 10.77 6.13 -5.09
N HIS A 109 9.49 6.29 -4.80
CA HIS A 109 8.38 6.13 -5.73
C HIS A 109 7.15 6.90 -5.22
N SER A 110 6.26 7.30 -6.11
CA SER A 110 4.85 7.58 -5.74
C SER A 110 4.06 6.28 -5.82
N ASP A 111 2.91 6.11 -5.20
CA ASP A 111 2.04 4.97 -5.49
C ASP A 111 1.42 5.09 -6.89
N GLN A 112 1.22 3.97 -7.58
CA GLN A 112 0.70 3.98 -8.95
C GLN A 112 -0.75 4.45 -8.98
N CYS A 113 -1.03 5.53 -9.72
CA CYS A 113 -2.32 6.20 -9.74
C CYS A 113 -3.30 5.67 -10.79
N MET A 114 -2.84 4.82 -11.72
CA MET A 114 -3.61 4.36 -12.89
C MET A 114 -5.03 3.90 -12.55
N ASP A 115 -5.15 3.07 -11.51
CA ASP A 115 -6.42 2.48 -11.08
C ASP A 115 -7.07 3.23 -9.91
N LEU A 116 -6.45 4.29 -9.40
CA LEU A 116 -6.95 4.99 -8.22
C LEU A 116 -8.09 5.94 -8.58
N GLU A 117 -9.09 5.95 -7.70
CA GLU A 117 -10.22 6.88 -7.77
C GLU A 117 -9.74 8.32 -7.61
N SER A 118 -10.33 9.23 -8.39
CA SER A 118 -9.99 10.65 -8.27
C SER A 118 -10.37 11.18 -6.90
N ASP A 119 -9.57 12.12 -6.37
CA ASP A 119 -9.76 12.73 -5.05
C ASP A 119 -9.78 11.74 -3.87
N SER A 120 -9.33 10.50 -4.09
CA SER A 120 -9.18 9.52 -3.02
C SER A 120 -7.93 9.76 -2.17
N TYR A 121 -7.86 9.01 -1.09
CA TYR A 121 -6.70 8.96 -0.20
C TYR A 121 -5.97 7.62 -0.35
N ILE A 122 -4.73 7.61 0.10
CA ILE A 122 -3.91 6.44 0.36
C ILE A 122 -3.65 6.42 1.87
N GLY A 123 -3.83 5.25 2.49
CA GLY A 123 -3.61 5.05 3.91
C GLY A 123 -2.58 3.98 4.18
N LEU A 124 -1.42 4.36 4.71
CA LEU A 124 -0.39 3.43 5.16
C LEU A 124 -0.58 3.13 6.64
N PHE A 125 -1.24 2.02 6.95
CA PHE A 125 -1.29 1.46 8.30
C PHE A 125 0.03 0.81 8.67
N THR A 126 0.43 0.91 9.94
CA THR A 126 1.64 0.33 10.50
C THR A 126 1.35 -0.40 11.81
N CYS A 127 1.84 -1.64 11.94
CA CYS A 127 2.02 -2.31 13.23
C CYS A 127 3.34 -3.09 13.29
N TYR A 128 3.70 -3.53 14.51
CA TYR A 128 4.98 -4.19 14.81
C TYR A 128 4.72 -5.47 15.60
N GLU A 129 5.54 -6.48 15.39
CA GLU A 129 5.44 -7.78 16.08
C GLU A 129 5.58 -7.62 17.60
N ASN A 130 6.58 -6.83 18.03
CA ASN A 130 6.88 -6.56 19.44
C ASN A 130 6.89 -5.04 19.70
N PRO A 131 5.73 -4.37 19.84
CA PRO A 131 5.68 -2.92 20.01
C PRO A 131 6.38 -2.42 21.28
N ASP A 132 6.34 -3.20 22.37
CA ASP A 132 6.98 -2.84 23.65
C ASP A 132 8.51 -2.85 23.58
N LYS A 133 9.08 -3.44 22.53
CA LYS A 133 10.53 -3.48 22.28
C LYS A 133 10.97 -2.42 21.26
N LEU A 134 10.08 -1.50 20.88
CA LEU A 134 10.41 -0.45 19.94
C LEU A 134 11.38 0.56 20.57
N THR A 135 12.37 0.92 19.77
CA THR A 135 13.36 1.95 20.04
C THR A 135 13.47 2.80 18.78
N GLU A 136 14.01 4.02 18.87
CA GLU A 136 14.22 4.86 17.69
C GLU A 136 15.03 4.15 16.56
N LYS A 137 15.81 3.12 16.91
CA LYS A 137 16.64 2.36 15.97
C LYS A 137 15.89 1.29 15.17
N ASN A 138 14.76 0.79 15.68
CA ASN A 138 13.99 -0.27 15.03
C ASN A 138 12.60 0.20 14.54
N VAL A 139 12.27 1.47 14.74
CA VAL A 139 11.12 2.12 14.13
C VAL A 139 11.47 2.55 12.71
N ARG A 140 10.52 2.35 11.80
CA ARG A 140 10.66 2.69 10.38
C ARG A 140 10.23 4.12 10.15
N LYS A 141 10.81 4.73 9.12
CA LYS A 141 10.45 6.08 8.68
C LYS A 141 9.97 6.04 7.23
N LEU A 142 8.88 6.75 6.97
CA LEU A 142 8.47 7.11 5.62
C LEU A 142 9.23 8.39 5.26
N LYS A 143 10.24 8.28 4.40
CA LYS A 143 10.93 9.45 3.85
C LYS A 143 10.15 9.97 2.67
N LEU A 144 9.89 11.26 2.65
CA LEU A 144 9.17 11.95 1.59
C LEU A 144 10.09 12.94 0.90
N LYS A 145 9.96 13.04 -0.41
CA LYS A 145 10.73 13.94 -1.25
C LYS A 145 9.80 14.65 -2.23
N ASP A 146 9.77 15.96 -2.17
CA ASP A 146 9.04 16.78 -3.14
C ASP A 146 9.68 16.64 -4.53
N LYS A 147 8.90 16.27 -5.55
CA LYS A 147 9.41 16.06 -6.92
C LYS A 147 9.94 17.36 -7.55
N THR A 148 9.40 18.52 -7.15
CA THR A 148 9.74 19.83 -7.71
C THR A 148 10.88 20.48 -6.95
N THR A 149 10.78 20.55 -5.62
CA THR A 149 11.77 21.28 -4.81
C THR A 149 12.94 20.42 -4.36
N ASN A 150 12.84 19.09 -4.48
CA ASN A 150 13.77 18.11 -3.91
C ASN A 150 13.92 18.18 -2.38
N GLN A 151 13.08 18.95 -1.67
CA GLN A 151 13.08 18.97 -0.21
C GLN A 151 12.60 17.63 0.33
N GLU A 152 13.26 17.17 1.40
CA GLU A 152 12.93 15.92 2.08
C GLU A 152 12.47 16.17 3.52
N PHE A 153 11.53 15.34 3.97
CA PHE A 153 11.14 15.25 5.37
C PHE A 153 10.69 13.82 5.67
N ASP A 154 10.68 13.45 6.95
CA ASP A 154 10.39 12.08 7.38
C ASP A 154 9.15 12.04 8.29
N ILE A 155 8.35 11.00 8.14
CA ILE A 155 7.28 10.64 9.07
C ILE A 155 7.66 9.33 9.77
N THR A 156 7.62 9.33 11.09
CA THR A 156 7.87 8.12 11.89
C THR A 156 6.64 7.22 11.83
N LEU A 157 6.83 5.96 11.43
CA LEU A 157 5.76 4.98 11.33
C LEU A 157 5.57 4.29 12.68
N THR A 158 4.78 4.88 13.56
CA THR A 158 4.56 4.35 14.92
C THR A 158 3.59 3.19 14.93
N HIS A 159 3.64 2.35 15.97
CA HIS A 159 2.72 1.24 16.14
C HIS A 159 1.25 1.69 16.16
N ASN A 160 0.38 0.92 15.50
CA ASN A 160 -1.06 1.20 15.37
C ASN A 160 -1.34 2.62 14.84
N SER A 161 -0.52 3.08 13.90
CA SER A 161 -0.74 4.36 13.22
C SER A 161 -1.11 4.17 11.76
N MET A 162 -1.76 5.19 11.20
CA MET A 162 -2.02 5.32 9.78
C MET A 162 -1.51 6.67 9.30
N VAL A 163 -0.66 6.65 8.27
CA VAL A 163 -0.30 7.85 7.52
C VAL A 163 -1.26 7.97 6.34
N LEU A 164 -2.07 9.02 6.32
CA LEU A 164 -3.01 9.35 5.26
C LEU A 164 -2.47 10.45 4.37
N PHE A 165 -2.61 10.29 3.07
CA PHE A 165 -2.30 11.35 2.09
C PHE A 165 -3.19 11.24 0.87
N SER A 166 -3.54 12.39 0.29
CA SER A 166 -4.41 12.43 -0.88
C SER A 166 -3.68 11.98 -2.14
N LEU A 167 -4.43 11.64 -3.18
CA LEU A 167 -3.84 11.36 -4.49
C LEU A 167 -3.02 12.56 -5.02
N SER A 168 -3.46 13.79 -4.74
CA SER A 168 -2.69 15.02 -5.05
C SER A 168 -1.33 15.05 -4.34
N ALA A 169 -1.29 14.68 -3.06
CA ALA A 169 -0.02 14.57 -2.32
C ALA A 169 0.86 13.45 -2.89
N ASN A 170 0.29 12.27 -3.17
CA ASN A 170 1.00 11.16 -3.81
C ASN A 170 1.64 11.57 -5.15
N THR A 171 0.93 12.38 -5.94
CA THR A 171 1.42 12.89 -7.21
C THR A 171 2.61 13.84 -7.05
N LYS A 172 2.60 14.68 -6.01
CA LYS A 172 3.62 15.69 -5.74
C LYS A 172 4.89 15.11 -5.09
N TYR A 173 4.75 14.07 -4.28
CA TYR A 173 5.84 13.51 -3.48
C TYR A 173 6.25 12.12 -3.94
N LEU A 174 7.55 11.85 -3.85
CA LEU A 174 8.08 10.50 -3.82
C LEU A 174 8.24 10.06 -2.37
N HIS A 175 7.98 8.80 -2.08
CA HIS A 175 8.21 8.22 -0.77
C HIS A 175 9.03 6.93 -0.82
N LYS A 176 9.66 6.60 0.31
CA LYS A 176 10.27 5.30 0.57
C LYS A 176 10.19 5.00 2.05
N ILE A 177 10.10 3.72 2.37
CA ILE A 177 10.17 3.24 3.75
C ILE A 177 11.61 2.82 4.03
N ILE A 178 12.16 3.31 5.14
CA ILE A 178 13.50 2.93 5.60
C ILE A 178 13.46 2.40 7.04
N LEU A 179 14.41 1.53 7.32
CA LEU A 179 14.92 1.21 8.65
C LEU A 179 16.32 1.82 8.69
N GLU A 180 16.58 2.76 9.59
CA GLU A 180 17.87 3.44 9.64
C GLU A 180 19.00 2.45 9.96
N SER A 181 19.93 2.28 9.01
CA SER A 181 21.06 1.37 9.16
C SER A 181 22.01 1.86 10.26
N MET A 182 22.22 1.02 11.27
CA MET A 182 23.32 1.22 12.22
C MET A 182 24.56 0.45 11.72
N PRO A 183 25.77 1.05 11.73
CA PRO A 183 27.00 0.41 11.27
C PRO A 183 27.44 -0.87 12.02
N SER A 184 26.76 -1.23 13.11
CA SER A 184 27.31 -2.18 14.10
C SER A 184 26.28 -3.06 14.82
N ILE A 185 25.04 -3.18 14.33
CA ILE A 185 24.12 -4.17 14.91
C ILE A 185 24.64 -5.57 14.59
N LYS A 186 25.25 -6.22 15.60
CA LYS A 186 25.37 -7.68 15.59
C LYS A 186 23.97 -8.22 15.35
N LYS A 187 23.83 -9.11 14.37
CA LYS A 187 22.59 -9.82 13.95
C LYS A 187 21.81 -10.55 15.07
N SER A 188 22.14 -10.32 16.33
CA SER A 188 21.57 -10.95 17.53
C SER A 188 20.56 -10.08 18.29
N GLU A 189 20.36 -8.80 17.93
CA GLU A 189 19.16 -8.09 18.41
C GLU A 189 17.95 -8.68 17.70
N SER A 190 16.98 -9.19 18.48
CA SER A 190 15.81 -9.90 17.96
C SER A 190 15.14 -9.07 16.86
N ASP A 191 15.04 -9.62 15.66
CA ASP A 191 14.26 -9.04 14.58
C ASP A 191 12.87 -8.68 15.10
N ASN A 192 12.43 -7.46 14.84
CA ASN A 192 11.11 -6.97 15.22
C ASN A 192 10.40 -6.56 13.93
N LYS A 193 9.65 -7.51 13.38
CA LYS A 193 9.06 -7.32 12.05
C LYS A 193 8.08 -6.16 12.06
N TRP A 194 8.08 -5.45 10.95
CA TRP A 194 7.11 -4.40 10.65
C TRP A 194 6.09 -4.96 9.66
N LEU A 195 4.81 -4.71 9.92
CA LEU A 195 3.72 -4.99 9.00
C LEU A 195 3.11 -3.67 8.56
N GLY A 196 3.05 -3.48 7.24
CA GLY A 196 2.39 -2.35 6.60
C GLY A 196 1.18 -2.80 5.81
N ILE A 197 0.11 -2.01 5.86
CA ILE A 197 -1.02 -2.15 4.94
C ILE A 197 -1.23 -0.82 4.23
N THR A 198 -1.04 -0.80 2.92
CA THR A 198 -1.26 0.39 2.09
C THR A 198 -2.64 0.30 1.46
N PHE A 199 -3.64 0.86 2.15
CA PHE A 199 -5.02 0.95 1.72
C PHE A 199 -5.22 2.01 0.65
N ARG A 200 -6.07 1.71 -0.33
CA ARG A 200 -6.38 2.56 -1.47
C ARG A 200 -7.83 2.37 -1.90
N LYS A 201 -8.31 3.29 -2.74
CA LYS A 201 -9.60 3.19 -3.40
C LYS A 201 -9.38 3.10 -4.91
N SER A 202 -9.67 1.92 -5.46
CA SER A 202 -9.68 1.70 -6.89
C SER A 202 -11.00 2.13 -7.52
N LYS A 203 -10.90 2.71 -8.72
CA LYS A 203 -12.02 2.92 -9.66
C LYS A 203 -12.14 1.82 -10.71
N THR A 204 -11.14 0.95 -10.81
CA THR A 204 -11.07 -0.10 -11.83
C THR A 204 -11.54 -1.43 -11.23
N PHE A 205 -12.54 -2.03 -11.86
CA PHE A 205 -13.14 -3.29 -11.40
C PHE A 205 -13.07 -4.36 -12.49
N ILE A 206 -12.87 -5.60 -12.05
CA ILE A 206 -12.99 -6.80 -12.88
C ILE A 206 -14.06 -7.75 -12.33
N ASN A 207 -14.62 -8.58 -13.20
CA ASN A 207 -15.50 -9.68 -12.86
C ASN A 207 -14.98 -10.97 -13.52
N PHE A 208 -15.16 -12.10 -12.85
CA PHE A 208 -14.82 -13.40 -13.42
C PHE A 208 -16.06 -13.99 -14.10
N ASN A 209 -16.00 -14.09 -15.43
CA ASN A 209 -17.02 -14.75 -16.22
C ASN A 209 -16.40 -16.03 -16.79
N ASP A 210 -16.91 -17.19 -16.38
CA ASP A 210 -16.36 -18.50 -16.75
C ASP A 210 -14.86 -18.65 -16.42
N GLY A 211 -14.43 -18.09 -15.28
CA GLY A 211 -13.03 -18.11 -14.84
C GLY A 211 -12.12 -17.12 -15.55
N VAL A 212 -12.63 -16.28 -16.45
CA VAL A 212 -11.85 -15.26 -17.16
C VAL A 212 -12.10 -13.87 -16.54
N PRO A 213 -11.03 -13.16 -16.10
CA PRO A 213 -11.18 -11.81 -15.56
C PRO A 213 -11.48 -10.81 -16.68
N ARG A 214 -12.57 -10.07 -16.55
CA ARG A 214 -13.01 -9.06 -17.51
C ARG A 214 -13.29 -7.73 -16.84
N PHE A 215 -12.88 -6.65 -17.48
CA PHE A 215 -13.30 -5.31 -17.11
C PHE A 215 -14.81 -5.14 -17.30
N ALA A 216 -15.38 -4.10 -16.68
CA ALA A 216 -16.79 -3.74 -16.87
C ALA A 216 -17.16 -3.47 -18.35
N THR A 217 -16.17 -3.13 -19.18
CA THR A 217 -16.32 -2.94 -20.63
C THR A 217 -16.38 -4.26 -21.44
N GLY A 218 -16.16 -5.41 -20.79
CA GLY A 218 -16.14 -6.74 -21.41
C GLY A 218 -14.77 -7.21 -21.91
N GLU A 219 -13.80 -6.31 -22.01
CA GLU A 219 -12.40 -6.62 -22.33
C GLU A 219 -11.79 -7.55 -21.29
N VAL A 220 -10.95 -8.49 -21.72
CA VAL A 220 -10.22 -9.39 -20.83
C VAL A 220 -9.05 -8.64 -20.18
N LEU A 221 -8.82 -8.89 -18.90
CA LEU A 221 -7.58 -8.51 -18.23
C LEU A 221 -6.52 -9.59 -18.50
N GLU A 222 -5.49 -9.24 -19.27
CA GLU A 222 -4.42 -10.17 -19.66
C GLU A 222 -3.15 -9.99 -18.82
N VAL A 223 -2.34 -11.04 -18.72
CA VAL A 223 -0.97 -10.91 -18.21
C VAL A 223 -0.09 -10.31 -19.30
N ALA A 224 0.68 -9.29 -18.95
CA ALA A 224 1.54 -8.57 -19.88
C ALA A 224 2.57 -9.49 -20.54
N ASN A 225 2.72 -9.38 -21.86
CA ASN A 225 3.87 -9.92 -22.58
C ASN A 225 5.13 -9.06 -22.33
N ASP A 226 6.29 -9.46 -22.85
CA ASP A 226 7.55 -8.78 -22.52
C ASP A 226 7.63 -7.33 -23.02
N ASP A 227 7.06 -7.03 -24.19
CA ASP A 227 6.96 -5.67 -24.71
C ASP A 227 6.05 -4.79 -23.83
N GLN A 228 4.90 -5.34 -23.41
CA GLN A 228 3.96 -4.68 -22.51
C GLN A 228 4.57 -4.46 -21.12
N LYS A 229 5.36 -5.42 -20.60
CA LYS A 229 6.11 -5.25 -19.35
C LYS A 229 7.09 -4.09 -19.44
N ALA A 230 7.89 -4.05 -20.51
CA ALA A 230 8.84 -2.96 -20.72
C ALA A 230 8.14 -1.59 -20.81
N ALA A 231 7.02 -1.52 -21.54
CA ALA A 231 6.20 -0.32 -21.63
C ALA A 231 5.64 0.09 -20.25
N PHE A 232 5.14 -0.86 -19.46
CA PHE A 232 4.60 -0.58 -18.12
C PHE A 232 5.66 0.02 -17.19
N PHE A 233 6.87 -0.52 -17.17
CA PHE A 233 7.96 0.02 -16.37
C PHE A 233 8.39 1.43 -16.83
N LYS A 234 8.31 1.71 -18.13
CA LYS A 234 8.54 3.06 -18.67
C LYS A 234 7.49 4.05 -18.18
N LEU A 235 6.21 3.72 -18.30
CA LEU A 235 5.11 4.56 -17.77
C LEU A 235 5.28 4.81 -16.27
N ARG A 236 5.69 3.79 -15.53
CA ARG A 236 5.99 3.91 -14.09
C ARG A 236 7.15 4.86 -13.79
N ALA A 237 8.20 4.84 -14.59
CA ALA A 237 9.32 5.77 -14.43
C ALA A 237 8.91 7.22 -14.73
N GLU A 238 8.05 7.42 -15.74
CA GLU A 238 7.50 8.72 -16.11
C GLU A 238 6.62 9.31 -14.99
N GLU A 239 5.72 8.51 -14.40
CA GLU A 239 4.88 8.90 -13.25
C GLU A 239 5.71 9.37 -12.04
N ASN A 240 6.84 8.72 -11.77
CA ASN A 240 7.72 9.13 -10.67
C ASN A 240 8.44 10.46 -10.94
N THR A 241 8.47 10.93 -12.19
CA THR A 241 9.19 12.14 -12.59
C THR A 241 8.24 13.33 -12.80
N VAL A 242 7.06 13.08 -13.35
CA VAL A 242 6.11 14.11 -13.78
C VAL A 242 4.94 14.21 -12.80
N THR A 243 4.50 15.43 -12.47
CA THR A 243 3.35 15.68 -11.59
C THR A 243 2.01 15.57 -12.30
N ASP A 244 1.92 15.84 -13.60
CA ASP A 244 0.63 15.76 -14.32
C ASP A 244 0.57 14.53 -15.24
N PHE A 245 1.14 13.41 -14.79
CA PHE A 245 1.18 12.18 -15.57
C PHE A 245 -0.20 11.54 -15.66
N VAL A 246 -0.61 11.20 -16.88
CA VAL A 246 -1.87 10.49 -17.16
C VAL A 246 -1.55 9.16 -17.81
N TYR A 247 -2.01 8.07 -17.19
CA TYR A 247 -1.84 6.74 -17.75
C TYR A 247 -2.67 6.56 -19.03
N PRO A 248 -2.13 5.92 -20.07
CA PRO A 248 -2.96 5.38 -21.14
C PRO A 248 -3.84 4.25 -20.59
N ARG A 249 -4.93 3.96 -21.28
CA ARG A 249 -5.75 2.78 -20.96
C ARG A 249 -4.92 1.51 -21.24
N LEU A 250 -4.72 0.70 -20.20
CA LEU A 250 -4.06 -0.60 -20.31
C LEU A 250 -5.08 -1.71 -20.04
N SER A 251 -5.09 -2.76 -20.86
CA SER A 251 -5.92 -3.96 -20.68
C SER A 251 -5.15 -5.12 -20.03
N TYR A 252 -3.93 -4.86 -19.57
CA TYR A 252 -3.04 -5.88 -19.02
C TYR A 252 -2.54 -5.50 -17.62
N THR A 253 -2.01 -6.51 -16.94
CA THR A 253 -1.35 -6.44 -15.63
C THR A 253 -0.01 -7.18 -15.67
N LEU A 254 0.92 -6.80 -14.79
CA LEU A 254 2.17 -7.53 -14.60
C LEU A 254 2.01 -8.77 -13.71
N SER A 255 1.02 -8.76 -12.83
CA SER A 255 0.82 -9.80 -11.82
C SER A 255 -0.11 -10.89 -12.32
N ILE A 256 0.30 -12.15 -12.19
CA ILE A 256 -0.58 -13.30 -12.43
C ILE A 256 -1.69 -13.33 -11.36
N GLY A 257 -1.39 -12.91 -10.13
CA GLY A 257 -2.35 -12.85 -9.02
C GLY A 257 -3.63 -12.08 -9.36
N ASP A 258 -3.52 -10.99 -10.10
CA ASP A 258 -4.65 -10.17 -10.57
C ASP A 258 -5.60 -10.92 -11.53
N THR A 259 -5.15 -12.01 -12.15
CA THR A 259 -5.96 -12.84 -13.07
C THR A 259 -6.52 -14.09 -12.39
N LEU A 260 -6.28 -14.27 -11.10
CA LEU A 260 -6.80 -15.36 -10.29
C LEU A 260 -7.97 -14.90 -9.43
N THR A 261 -8.95 -15.76 -9.20
CA THR A 261 -10.07 -15.45 -8.31
C THR A 261 -9.56 -15.25 -6.88
N PRO A 262 -9.94 -14.15 -6.20
CA PRO A 262 -9.51 -13.89 -4.83
C PRO A 262 -9.91 -15.02 -3.87
N LYS A 263 -9.01 -15.31 -2.93
CA LYS A 263 -9.30 -16.16 -1.77
C LYS A 263 -10.18 -15.41 -0.77
N GLN A 264 -10.96 -16.18 -0.03
CA GLN A 264 -11.72 -15.68 1.13
C GLN A 264 -10.82 -15.53 2.35
#